data_AF-A0A455T8X2-F1
#
_entry.id   AF-A0A455T8X2-F1
#
_cell.length_a   1.000
_cell.length_b   1.000
_cell.length_c   1.000
_cell.angle_alpha   90.00
_cell.angle_beta   90.00
_cell.angle_gamma   90.00
#
_symmetry.space_group_name_H-M   'P 1'
#
loop_
_entity.id
_entity.type
_entity.pdbx_description
1 polymer ?
#
loop_
_entity_poly.entity_id
_entity_poly.type
_entity_poly.pdbx_seq_one_letter_code
_entity_poly.pdbx_strand_id
1 'polypeptide(L)'
;MSRRHRRRQSPRRRRSTNALLVGLSPMLIPGPLEWALAGRTIEDLQFLTVVLLSPRARQLWQRWQEERAPHFPESIPSDLCSRDRHLLKLLVELQQGIDLLQVHCQQTLAHDPEQPIYFHTSEIPRLRRLLSLTERMLQQVRSVRPELATLQLRLGQRLIRYLARNLSDHPRRELLN
;
A
#
# COMPACT_ATOMS: atom_id res chain seq x y z
N MET A 1 16.81 -44.77 24.44
CA MET A 1 15.57 -43.98 24.21
C MET A 1 15.42 -42.91 25.29
N SER A 2 14.83 -41.77 24.91
CA SER A 2 14.27 -40.69 25.74
C SER A 2 15.20 -39.70 26.46
N ARG A 3 15.45 -38.59 25.73
CA ARG A 3 15.89 -37.27 26.20
C ARG A 3 14.72 -36.54 26.88
N ARG A 4 14.94 -35.90 28.04
CA ARG A 4 14.03 -34.89 28.63
C ARG A 4 14.70 -33.51 28.63
N HIS A 5 14.42 -32.69 27.62
CA HIS A 5 14.70 -31.26 27.63
C HIS A 5 13.56 -30.51 28.35
N ARG A 6 13.88 -29.86 29.48
CA ARG A 6 12.99 -28.89 30.13
C ARG A 6 12.93 -27.61 29.29
N ARG A 7 11.77 -27.34 28.68
CA ARG A 7 11.41 -26.05 28.06
C ARG A 7 11.27 -24.99 29.15
N ARG A 8 12.13 -23.97 29.13
CA ARG A 8 11.89 -22.67 29.79
C ARG A 8 10.87 -21.90 28.95
N GLN A 9 9.67 -21.67 29.49
CA GLN A 9 8.70 -20.72 28.93
C GLN A 9 8.87 -19.38 29.65
N SER A 10 9.23 -18.34 28.89
CA SER A 10 9.32 -16.96 29.38
C SER A 10 7.91 -16.37 29.52
N PRO A 11 7.59 -15.62 30.60
CA PRO A 11 6.25 -15.10 30.82
C PRO A 11 5.97 -13.90 29.91
N ARG A 12 4.88 -13.98 29.13
CA ARG A 12 4.31 -12.88 28.34
C ARG A 12 3.86 -11.76 29.29
N ARG A 13 4.50 -10.59 29.21
CA ARG A 13 4.03 -9.34 29.84
C ARG A 13 2.63 -9.00 29.31
N ARG A 14 1.62 -9.09 30.17
CA ARG A 14 0.30 -8.45 29.97
C ARG A 14 0.50 -6.94 30.04
N ARG A 15 0.27 -6.22 28.93
CA ARG A 15 0.19 -4.75 28.94
C ARG A 15 -1.22 -4.34 29.32
N SER A 16 -1.29 -3.55 30.39
CA SER A 16 -2.47 -2.89 30.95
C SER A 16 -3.20 -2.07 29.88
N THR A 17 -4.41 -2.51 29.56
CA THR A 17 -5.49 -1.72 28.97
C THR A 17 -6.02 -0.76 30.02
N ASN A 18 -5.96 0.55 29.74
CA ASN A 18 -6.99 1.56 30.04
C ASN A 18 -6.36 2.96 29.98
N ALA A 19 -6.53 3.62 28.83
CA ALA A 19 -6.51 5.07 28.75
C ALA A 19 -7.59 5.47 27.75
N LEU A 20 -8.54 6.24 28.27
CA LEU A 20 -9.83 6.59 27.71
C LEU A 20 -9.71 7.38 26.40
N LEU A 21 -10.67 7.12 25.51
CA LEU A 21 -10.83 7.63 24.16
C LEU A 21 -11.62 8.95 24.17
N VAL A 22 -10.99 10.09 23.90
CA VAL A 22 -11.64 11.32 23.36
C VAL A 22 -10.60 12.09 22.54
N GLY A 23 -10.88 12.41 21.27
CA GLY A 23 -10.07 13.30 20.42
C GLY A 23 -8.88 12.63 19.70
N LEU A 24 -9.12 11.89 18.62
CA LEU A 24 -8.05 11.27 17.84
C LEU A 24 -7.23 12.33 17.09
N SER A 25 -6.06 12.68 17.63
CA SER A 25 -5.05 13.48 16.93
C SER A 25 -4.59 12.78 15.64
N PRO A 26 -4.33 13.54 14.56
CA PRO A 26 -3.83 12.98 13.30
C PRO A 26 -2.52 12.22 13.53
N MET A 27 -2.31 11.16 12.75
CA MET A 27 -1.13 10.30 12.89
C MET A 27 0.06 10.92 12.16
N LEU A 28 1.14 11.13 12.89
CA LEU A 28 2.42 11.58 12.36
C LEU A 28 3.10 10.41 11.66
N ILE A 29 3.31 10.55 10.36
CA ILE A 29 4.05 9.57 9.56
C ILE A 29 5.29 10.21 8.92
N PRO A 30 6.20 9.43 8.32
CA PRO A 30 7.39 9.97 7.66
C PRO A 30 7.07 11.12 6.71
N GLY A 31 8.07 11.96 6.46
CA GLY A 31 7.88 13.23 5.77
C GLY A 31 7.46 13.11 4.30
N PRO A 32 7.16 14.25 3.66
CA PRO A 32 6.77 14.32 2.26
C PRO A 32 7.76 13.65 1.31
N LEU A 33 9.06 13.69 1.61
CA LEU A 33 10.09 13.07 0.78
C LEU A 33 9.95 11.54 0.74
N GLU A 34 9.80 10.88 1.88
CA GLU A 34 9.63 9.42 1.93
C GLU A 34 8.38 8.98 1.19
N TRP A 35 7.28 9.73 1.32
CA TRP A 35 6.04 9.42 0.62
C TRP A 35 6.08 9.75 -0.86
N ALA A 36 6.78 10.81 -1.27
CA ALA A 36 7.01 11.11 -2.68
C ALA A 36 7.85 10.01 -3.36
N LEU A 37 8.92 9.55 -2.71
CA LEU A 37 9.74 8.45 -3.20
C LEU A 37 8.96 7.12 -3.26
N ALA A 38 8.11 6.86 -2.26
CA ALA A 38 7.22 5.71 -2.27
C ALA A 38 6.17 5.82 -3.38
N GLY A 39 5.54 6.99 -3.54
CA GLY A 39 4.62 7.30 -4.64
C GLY A 39 5.25 7.02 -5.99
N ARG A 40 6.48 7.50 -6.21
CA ARG A 40 7.22 7.25 -7.44
C ARG A 40 7.46 5.75 -7.69
N THR A 41 7.81 5.01 -6.64
CA THR A 41 7.97 3.55 -6.74
C THR A 41 6.65 2.86 -7.13
N ILE A 42 5.52 3.34 -6.60
CA ILE A 42 4.19 2.79 -6.92
C ILE A 42 3.82 3.12 -8.38
N GLU A 43 4.10 4.33 -8.86
CA GLU A 43 3.90 4.72 -10.27
C GLU A 43 4.72 3.84 -11.22
N ASP A 44 6.01 3.65 -10.93
CA ASP A 44 6.87 2.77 -11.72
C ASP A 44 6.30 1.34 -11.75
N LEU A 45 5.80 0.85 -10.61
CA LEU A 45 5.16 -0.47 -10.52
C LEU A 45 3.86 -0.56 -11.32
N GLN A 46 3.03 0.50 -11.30
CA GLN A 46 1.84 0.56 -12.14
C GLN A 46 2.21 0.48 -13.61
N PHE A 47 3.22 1.24 -14.06
CA PHE A 47 3.70 1.20 -15.44
C PHE A 47 4.13 -0.22 -15.84
N LEU A 48 4.94 -0.88 -15.00
CA LEU A 48 5.35 -2.27 -15.26
C LEU A 48 4.17 -3.24 -15.30
N THR A 49 3.17 -3.02 -14.45
CA THR A 49 1.97 -3.85 -14.41
C THR A 49 1.11 -3.67 -15.66
N VAL A 50 0.99 -2.44 -16.17
CA VAL A 50 0.29 -2.14 -17.42
C VAL A 50 0.95 -2.84 -18.61
N VAL A 51 2.29 -2.95 -18.62
CA VAL A 51 3.02 -3.71 -19.66
C VAL A 51 2.68 -5.21 -19.63
N LEU A 52 2.28 -5.75 -18.48
CA LEU A 52 1.88 -7.15 -18.34
C LEU A 52 0.42 -7.43 -18.78
N LEU A 53 -0.39 -6.40 -18.98
CA LEU A 53 -1.77 -6.53 -19.43
C LEU A 53 -1.84 -6.90 -20.93
N SER A 54 -2.87 -7.67 -21.29
CA SER A 54 -3.25 -7.84 -22.71
C SER A 54 -3.64 -6.50 -23.35
N PRO A 55 -3.58 -6.37 -24.69
CA PRO A 55 -3.97 -5.13 -25.38
C PRO A 55 -5.39 -4.66 -25.03
N ARG A 56 -6.35 -5.59 -24.95
CA ARG A 56 -7.75 -5.30 -24.57
C ARG A 56 -7.85 -4.80 -23.13
N ALA A 57 -7.10 -5.41 -22.20
CA ALA A 57 -7.06 -4.95 -20.82
C ALA A 57 -6.42 -3.56 -20.67
N ARG A 58 -5.38 -3.24 -21.45
CA ARG A 58 -4.78 -1.88 -21.46
C ARG A 58 -5.76 -0.82 -21.93
N GLN A 59 -6.55 -1.11 -22.97
CA GLN A 59 -7.58 -0.17 -23.43
C GLN A 59 -8.64 0.11 -22.35
N LEU A 60 -9.05 -0.92 -21.60
CA LEU A 60 -9.97 -0.73 -20.48
C LEU A 60 -9.35 0.07 -19.34
N TRP A 61 -8.07 -0.18 -19.04
CA TRP A 61 -7.33 0.64 -18.07
C TRP A 61 -7.29 2.11 -18.48
N GLN A 62 -6.98 2.40 -19.76
CA GLN A 62 -6.94 3.77 -20.28
C GLN A 62 -8.31 4.47 -20.19
N ARG A 63 -9.39 3.81 -20.63
CA ARG A 63 -10.74 4.38 -20.50
C ARG A 63 -11.11 4.67 -19.05
N TRP A 64 -10.79 3.75 -18.14
CA TRP A 64 -11.03 3.97 -16.72
C TRP A 64 -10.23 5.17 -16.18
N GLN A 65 -8.99 5.36 -16.63
CA GLN A 65 -8.17 6.53 -16.25
C GLN A 65 -8.77 7.85 -16.75
N GLU A 66 -9.38 7.86 -17.94
CA GLU A 66 -10.06 9.03 -18.52
C GLU A 66 -11.35 9.36 -17.78
N GLU A 67 -12.18 8.36 -17.47
CA GLU A 67 -13.45 8.53 -16.78
C GLU A 67 -13.28 8.81 -15.27
N ARG A 68 -12.11 8.47 -14.70
CA ARG A 68 -11.83 8.52 -13.25
C ARG A 68 -12.95 7.92 -12.40
N ALA A 69 -13.60 6.87 -12.90
CA ALA A 69 -14.70 6.24 -12.20
C ALA A 69 -14.20 5.67 -10.85
N PRO A 70 -14.89 5.92 -9.73
CA PRO A 70 -14.45 5.47 -8.40
C PRO A 70 -14.45 3.94 -8.26
N HIS A 71 -15.09 3.24 -9.19
CA HIS A 71 -15.11 1.79 -9.28
C HIS A 71 -14.66 1.37 -10.68
N PHE A 72 -13.87 0.30 -10.76
CA PHE A 72 -13.64 -0.35 -12.05
C PHE A 72 -14.98 -0.94 -12.52
N PRO A 73 -15.30 -0.91 -13.82
CA PRO A 73 -16.57 -1.39 -14.32
C PRO A 73 -16.88 -2.79 -13.79
N GLU A 74 -18.01 -2.96 -13.10
CA GLU A 74 -18.43 -4.26 -12.58
C GLU A 74 -18.72 -5.23 -13.73
N SER A 75 -19.20 -4.70 -14.85
CA SER A 75 -19.37 -5.38 -16.13
C SER A 75 -18.03 -5.49 -16.88
N ILE A 76 -17.05 -6.18 -16.30
CA ILE A 76 -15.82 -6.52 -17.04
C ILE A 76 -16.21 -7.51 -18.14
N PRO A 77 -15.83 -7.28 -19.41
CA PRO A 77 -16.14 -8.21 -20.49
C PRO A 77 -15.75 -9.65 -20.10
N SER A 78 -16.68 -10.58 -20.27
CA SER A 78 -16.52 -12.01 -19.93
C SER A 78 -15.28 -12.62 -20.57
N ASP A 79 -14.88 -12.07 -21.72
CA ASP A 79 -13.76 -12.52 -22.55
C ASP A 79 -12.38 -12.16 -21.97
N LEU A 80 -12.30 -11.34 -20.92
CA LEU A 80 -11.02 -11.08 -20.26
C LEU A 80 -10.57 -12.29 -19.46
N CYS A 81 -9.31 -12.68 -19.66
CA CYS A 81 -8.71 -13.72 -18.85
C CYS A 81 -8.72 -13.33 -17.35
N SER A 82 -8.74 -14.34 -16.47
CA SER A 82 -8.78 -14.13 -15.02
C SER A 82 -7.60 -13.29 -14.51
N ARG A 83 -6.43 -13.45 -15.15
CA ARG A 83 -5.21 -12.68 -14.84
C ARG A 83 -5.40 -11.19 -15.12
N ASP A 84 -5.88 -10.80 -16.30
CA ASP A 84 -6.10 -9.39 -16.64
C ASP A 84 -7.12 -8.75 -15.72
N ARG A 85 -8.22 -9.46 -15.40
CA ARG A 85 -9.22 -8.99 -14.43
C ARG A 85 -8.60 -8.72 -13.07
N HIS A 86 -7.74 -9.61 -12.60
CA HIS A 86 -7.03 -9.44 -11.34
C HIS A 86 -6.08 -8.22 -11.38
N LEU A 87 -5.25 -8.10 -12.42
CA LEU A 87 -4.30 -7.00 -12.56
C LEU A 87 -5.00 -5.64 -12.68
N LEU A 88 -6.12 -5.56 -13.40
CA LEU A 88 -6.91 -4.33 -13.52
C LEU A 88 -7.48 -3.88 -12.17
N LYS A 89 -8.05 -4.81 -11.38
CA LYS A 89 -8.51 -4.49 -10.02
C LYS A 89 -7.38 -3.97 -9.15
N LEU A 90 -6.21 -4.59 -9.21
CA LEU A 90 -5.02 -4.14 -8.46
C LEU A 90 -4.56 -2.74 -8.89
N LEU A 91 -4.54 -2.45 -10.19
CA LEU A 91 -4.16 -1.14 -10.72
C LEU A 91 -5.08 -0.02 -10.24
N VAL A 92 -6.38 -0.28 -10.20
CA VAL A 92 -7.40 0.67 -9.70
C VAL A 92 -7.19 0.94 -8.22
N GLU A 93 -7.02 -0.10 -7.40
CA GLU A 93 -6.75 0.06 -5.97
C GLU A 93 -5.45 0.81 -5.70
N LEU A 94 -4.40 0.54 -6.50
CA LEU A 94 -3.15 1.30 -6.43
C LEU A 94 -3.37 2.77 -6.77
N GLN A 95 -4.10 3.08 -7.85
CA GLN A 95 -4.32 4.46 -8.28
C GLN A 95 -5.06 5.26 -7.22
N GLN A 96 -6.11 4.69 -6.63
CA GLN A 96 -6.86 5.34 -5.55
C GLN A 96 -5.98 5.63 -4.33
N GLY A 97 -5.06 4.71 -4.01
CA GLY A 97 -4.09 4.95 -2.94
C GLY A 97 -3.06 6.03 -3.29
N ILE A 98 -2.62 6.12 -4.54
CA ILE A 98 -1.72 7.19 -5.02
C ILE A 98 -2.43 8.53 -4.95
N ASP A 99 -3.67 8.63 -5.45
CA ASP A 99 -4.43 9.88 -5.43
C ASP A 99 -4.58 10.40 -3.99
N LEU A 100 -4.86 9.50 -3.03
CA LEU A 100 -4.91 9.84 -1.60
C LEU A 100 -3.56 10.39 -1.09
N LEU A 101 -2.45 9.73 -1.42
CA LEU A 101 -1.12 10.18 -1.01
C LEU A 101 -0.77 11.53 -1.64
N GLN A 102 -1.05 11.72 -2.92
CA GLN A 102 -0.73 12.94 -3.65
C GLN A 102 -1.45 14.15 -3.04
N VAL A 103 -2.73 14.02 -2.70
CA VAL A 103 -3.50 15.09 -2.03
C VAL A 103 -2.82 15.51 -0.73
N HIS A 104 -2.50 14.56 0.15
CA HIS A 104 -1.89 14.86 1.46
C HIS A 104 -0.45 15.38 1.35
N CYS A 105 0.34 14.85 0.42
CA CYS A 105 1.68 15.37 0.12
C CYS A 105 1.61 16.82 -0.39
N GLN A 106 0.72 17.12 -1.34
CA GLN A 106 0.57 18.47 -1.89
C GLN A 106 0.09 19.47 -0.84
N GLN A 107 -0.87 19.07 0.01
CA GLN A 107 -1.34 19.89 1.11
C GLN A 107 -0.21 20.19 2.10
N THR A 108 0.58 19.18 2.48
CA THR A 108 1.69 19.37 3.41
C THR A 108 2.77 20.28 2.81
N LEU A 109 3.19 20.04 1.57
CA LEU A 109 4.19 20.85 0.88
C LEU A 109 3.74 22.31 0.67
N ALA A 110 2.44 22.55 0.48
CA ALA A 110 1.89 23.89 0.35
C ALA A 110 1.89 24.69 1.67
N HIS A 111 1.88 24.01 2.82
CA HIS A 111 1.89 24.66 4.14
C HIS A 111 3.31 24.72 4.73
N ASP A 112 3.99 23.57 4.84
CA ASP A 112 5.34 23.44 5.39
C ASP A 112 6.00 22.12 4.93
N PRO A 113 7.05 22.16 4.10
CA PRO A 113 7.69 20.96 3.54
C PRO A 113 8.52 20.17 4.56
N GLU A 114 8.90 20.76 5.70
CA GLU A 114 9.65 20.07 6.76
C GLU A 114 8.74 19.31 7.72
N GLN A 115 7.43 19.56 7.63
CA GLN A 115 6.46 18.89 8.50
C GLN A 115 6.16 17.46 8.07
N PRO A 116 5.92 16.57 9.04
CA PRO A 116 5.44 15.23 8.75
C PRO A 116 4.05 15.29 8.12
N ILE A 117 3.72 14.26 7.35
CA ILE A 117 2.38 14.18 6.77
C ILE A 117 1.41 13.68 7.82
N TYR A 118 0.24 14.30 7.87
CA TYR A 118 -0.84 13.96 8.78
C TYR A 118 -1.94 13.24 8.02
N PHE A 119 -2.32 12.05 8.50
CA PHE A 119 -3.47 11.33 7.96
C PHE A 119 -4.55 11.16 9.02
N HIS A 120 -5.80 11.20 8.57
CA HIS A 120 -6.92 10.83 9.40
C HIS A 120 -6.86 9.34 9.73
N THR A 121 -7.33 8.97 10.92
CA THR A 121 -7.36 7.58 11.37
C THR A 121 -8.18 6.67 10.46
N SER A 122 -9.20 7.22 9.78
CA SER A 122 -10.01 6.54 8.76
C SER A 122 -9.25 6.23 7.46
N GLU A 123 -8.13 6.89 7.19
CA GLU A 123 -7.32 6.73 5.97
C GLU A 123 -6.19 5.71 6.16
N ILE A 124 -5.78 5.46 7.40
CA ILE A 124 -4.72 4.49 7.75
C ILE A 124 -4.98 3.08 7.18
N PRO A 125 -6.21 2.53 7.18
CA PRO A 125 -6.47 1.21 6.60
C PRO A 125 -6.23 1.21 5.08
N ARG A 126 -6.56 2.31 4.39
CA ARG A 126 -6.31 2.48 2.95
C ARG A 126 -4.82 2.56 2.66
N LEU A 127 -4.05 3.29 3.47
CA LEU A 127 -2.59 3.35 3.36
C LEU A 127 -1.94 1.98 3.59
N ARG A 128 -2.35 1.25 4.62
CA ARG A 128 -1.86 -0.11 4.89
C ARG A 128 -2.16 -1.04 3.74
N ARG A 129 -3.38 -0.95 3.17
CA ARG A 129 -3.78 -1.72 1.99
C ARG A 129 -2.91 -1.36 0.80
N LEU A 130 -2.71 -0.08 0.50
CA LEU A 130 -1.84 0.40 -0.58
C LEU A 130 -0.44 -0.22 -0.46
N LEU A 131 0.25 -0.05 0.67
CA LEU A 131 1.61 -0.57 0.85
C LEU A 131 1.67 -2.11 0.72
N SER A 132 0.66 -2.81 1.24
CA SER A 132 0.56 -4.26 1.14
C SER A 132 0.35 -4.72 -0.32
N LEU A 133 -0.48 -4.00 -1.07
CA LEU A 133 -0.73 -4.27 -2.49
C LEU A 133 0.54 -4.02 -3.31
N THR A 134 1.23 -2.90 -3.07
CA THR A 134 2.49 -2.58 -3.73
C THR A 134 3.53 -3.67 -3.49
N GLU A 135 3.66 -4.18 -2.26
CA GLU A 135 4.60 -5.27 -1.97
C GLU A 135 4.24 -6.56 -2.71
N ARG A 136 2.95 -6.93 -2.74
CA ARG A 136 2.49 -8.12 -3.49
C ARG A 136 2.75 -7.98 -4.99
N MET A 137 2.47 -6.81 -5.57
CA MET A 137 2.68 -6.56 -6.98
C MET A 137 4.17 -6.53 -7.34
N LEU A 138 5.03 -5.95 -6.49
CA LEU A 138 6.49 -6.04 -6.66
C LEU A 138 6.97 -7.50 -6.68
N GLN A 139 6.43 -8.35 -5.80
CA GLN A 139 6.76 -9.79 -5.81
C GLN A 139 6.30 -10.46 -7.11
N GLN A 140 5.09 -10.16 -7.58
CA GLN A 140 4.57 -10.69 -8.85
C GLN A 140 5.43 -10.26 -10.04
N VAL A 141 5.74 -8.97 -10.19
CA VAL A 141 6.59 -8.46 -11.27
C VAL A 141 7.97 -9.14 -11.25
N ARG A 142 8.58 -9.28 -10.07
CA ARG A 142 9.87 -9.98 -9.91
C ARG A 142 9.80 -11.45 -10.32
N SER A 143 8.68 -12.13 -10.04
CA SER A 143 8.51 -13.53 -10.42
C SER A 143 8.31 -13.73 -11.92
N VAL A 144 7.64 -12.80 -12.60
CA VAL A 144 7.29 -12.92 -14.03
C VAL A 144 8.40 -12.34 -14.92
N ARG A 145 9.03 -11.25 -14.50
CA ARG A 145 10.07 -10.53 -15.25
C ARG A 145 11.15 -10.01 -14.29
N PRO A 146 12.08 -10.87 -13.84
CA PRO A 146 13.12 -10.48 -12.89
C PRO A 146 14.04 -9.39 -13.42
N GLU A 147 14.18 -9.27 -14.75
CA GLU A 147 14.94 -8.23 -15.45
C GLU A 147 14.40 -6.82 -15.16
N LEU A 148 13.10 -6.70 -14.90
CA LEU A 148 12.46 -5.43 -14.56
C LEU A 148 12.70 -5.02 -13.10
N ALA A 149 13.34 -5.86 -12.28
CA ALA A 149 13.61 -5.59 -10.87
C ALA A 149 14.85 -4.70 -10.66
N THR A 150 14.78 -3.50 -11.23
CA THR A 150 15.84 -2.48 -11.20
C THR A 150 16.25 -2.12 -9.76
N LEU A 151 17.45 -1.53 -9.60
CA LEU A 151 17.92 -1.04 -8.30
C LEU A 151 16.92 -0.08 -7.66
N GLN A 152 16.31 0.80 -8.45
CA GLN A 152 15.28 1.74 -7.99
C GLN A 152 14.09 1.02 -7.35
N LEU A 153 13.56 -0.02 -7.99
CA LEU A 153 12.45 -0.80 -7.42
C LEU A 153 12.84 -1.56 -6.16
N ARG A 154 14.11 -2.01 -6.05
CA ARG A 154 14.61 -2.65 -4.82
C ARG A 154 14.72 -1.65 -3.66
N LEU A 155 15.19 -0.44 -3.93
CA LEU A 155 15.24 0.64 -2.94
C LEU A 155 13.83 1.07 -2.54
N GLY A 156 12.95 1.25 -3.51
CA GLY A 156 11.54 1.52 -3.30
C GLY A 156 10.84 0.44 -2.47
N GLN A 157 11.12 -0.85 -2.72
CA GLN A 157 10.61 -1.95 -1.91
C GLN A 157 11.08 -1.88 -0.45
N ARG A 158 12.33 -1.46 -0.19
CA ARG A 158 12.81 -1.26 1.19
C ARG A 158 12.06 -0.12 1.85
N LEU A 159 11.87 0.99 1.13
CA LEU A 159 11.11 2.15 1.61
C LEU A 159 9.65 1.78 1.92
N ILE A 160 8.95 1.09 1.03
CA ILE A 160 7.57 0.60 1.24
C ILE A 160 7.48 -0.25 2.51
N ARG A 161 8.43 -1.17 2.72
CA ARG A 161 8.46 -2.00 3.95
C ARG A 161 8.73 -1.18 5.20
N TYR A 162 9.58 -0.16 5.12
CA TYR A 162 9.81 0.77 6.22
C TYR A 162 8.52 1.54 6.56
N LEU A 163 7.85 2.13 5.57
CA LEU A 163 6.58 2.83 5.75
C LEU A 163 5.49 1.90 6.33
N ALA A 164 5.41 0.66 5.84
CA ALA A 164 4.43 -0.31 6.33
C ALA A 164 4.65 -0.68 7.80
N ARG A 165 5.91 -0.74 8.26
CA ARG A 165 6.24 -0.96 9.67
C ARG A 165 5.82 0.23 10.53
N ASN A 166 6.14 1.45 10.11
CA ASN A 166 5.71 2.66 10.82
C ASN A 166 4.17 2.75 10.93
N LEU A 167 3.44 2.30 9.91
CA LEU A 167 1.98 2.21 9.99
C LEU A 167 1.48 1.04 10.87
N SER A 168 2.27 -0.02 11.06
CA SER A 168 1.88 -1.22 11.80
C SER A 168 2.10 -1.11 13.31
N ASP A 169 3.07 -0.29 13.75
CA ASP A 169 3.36 -0.07 15.17
C ASP A 169 2.25 0.70 15.90
N HIS A 170 1.24 1.20 15.17
CA HIS A 170 0.00 1.71 15.74
C HIS A 170 -1.08 0.63 15.79
N PRO A 171 -1.75 0.45 16.96
CA PRO A 171 -2.68 -0.66 17.15
C PRO A 171 -3.80 -0.63 16.11
N ARG A 172 -4.10 -1.82 15.56
CA ARG A 172 -5.32 -2.12 14.81
C ARG A 172 -6.53 -1.90 15.74
N ARG A 173 -6.94 -0.64 15.94
CA ARG A 173 -8.12 -0.27 16.75
C ARG A 173 -9.46 -0.66 16.11
N GLU A 174 -9.43 -1.28 14.92
CA GLU A 174 -10.61 -1.79 14.22
C GLU A 174 -11.29 -3.01 14.90
N LEU A 175 -10.68 -3.57 15.95
CA LEU A 175 -11.25 -4.71 16.71
C LEU A 175 -11.97 -4.29 18.00
N LEU A 176 -12.31 -3.01 18.17
CA LEU A 176 -13.06 -2.49 19.32
C LEU A 176 -14.44 -1.93 18.93
N ASN A 177 -15.08 -2.51 17.92
CA ASN A 177 -16.52 -2.38 17.68
C ASN A 177 -17.14 -3.77 17.58
#